data_AF-A0A822DQB1-F1
#
_entry.id   AF-A0A822DQB1-F1
#
_cell.length_a   1.000
_cell.length_b   1.000
_cell.length_c   1.000
_cell.angle_alpha   90.00
_cell.angle_beta   90.00
_cell.angle_gamma   90.00
#
_symmetry.space_group_name_H-M   'P 1'
#
loop_
_entity.id
_entity.type
_entity.pdbx_description
1 polymer ?
#
loop_
_entity_poly.entity_id
_entity_poly.type
_entity_poly.pdbx_seq_one_letter_code
_entity_poly.pdbx_strand_id
1 'polypeptide(L)'
;ARQAILLRRERNVLAFPEYSRGNKPLDDDTVQLVVQFYLQDGISRVSSNTKDVLKIKNELVPVRFMEMSIQEALRKFYNEYPNVKVGKSMFYCLKPRQVKISSPHETCICQTHENMSLLLHALNNYLQKKSSVDNRLSNITVSNLIDLMVCNIPAEDCFLGACDQCNDRSPSLTLKGHFNTIDEDDKWSWSSWKTSNRKVDFNQIRGTITSLLNEIDEKWTIFLLHSYS
;
A
#
# COMPACT_ATOMS: atom_id res chain seq x y z
N ALA A 1 16.29 -25.49 20.03
CA ALA A 1 15.47 -26.69 19.75
C ALA A 1 16.02 -27.96 20.39
N ARG A 2 17.28 -28.37 20.11
CA ARG A 2 17.86 -29.63 20.63
C ARG A 2 17.93 -29.74 22.16
N GLN A 3 18.26 -28.68 22.89
CA GLN A 3 18.29 -28.70 24.37
C GLN A 3 16.91 -28.90 25.02
N ALA A 4 15.86 -28.31 24.47
CA ALA A 4 14.50 -28.44 25.00
C ALA A 4 13.95 -29.88 24.87
N ILE A 5 14.39 -30.61 23.84
CA ILE A 5 14.01 -32.02 23.62
C ILE A 5 14.73 -32.93 24.63
N LEU A 6 16.01 -32.68 24.91
CA LEU A 6 16.78 -33.43 25.91
C LEU A 6 16.24 -33.22 27.33
N LEU A 7 15.93 -31.98 27.71
CA LEU A 7 15.40 -31.62 29.04
C LEU A 7 14.04 -32.26 29.36
N ARG A 8 13.15 -32.37 28.36
CA ARG A 8 11.84 -33.05 28.52
C ARG A 8 12.00 -34.55 28.78
N ARG A 9 13.08 -35.16 28.31
CA ARG A 9 13.39 -36.58 28.50
C ARG A 9 13.87 -36.89 29.91
N GLU A 10 14.54 -35.93 30.56
CA GLU A 10 15.16 -36.10 31.88
C GLU A 10 14.29 -35.62 33.05
N ARG A 11 13.43 -34.61 32.87
CA ARG A 11 12.71 -33.91 33.98
C ARG A 11 11.19 -33.85 33.83
N ASN A 12 10.59 -34.80 33.12
CA ASN A 12 9.14 -34.87 32.80
C ASN A 12 8.61 -33.71 31.94
N VAL A 13 7.36 -33.87 31.46
CA VAL A 13 6.68 -33.05 30.44
C VAL A 13 6.65 -31.54 30.76
N LEU A 14 6.78 -31.17 32.04
CA LEU A 14 6.72 -29.79 32.53
C LEU A 14 8.09 -29.09 32.63
N ALA A 15 9.18 -29.74 32.20
CA ALA A 15 10.50 -29.12 32.21
C ALA A 15 10.64 -28.06 31.10
N PHE A 16 10.82 -26.81 31.51
CA PHE A 16 11.18 -25.71 30.62
C PHE A 16 12.70 -25.51 30.65
N PRO A 17 13.35 -25.27 29.49
CA PRO A 17 14.74 -24.82 29.50
C PRO A 17 14.82 -23.48 30.22
N GLU A 18 15.84 -23.31 31.06
CA GLU A 18 16.15 -22.01 31.65
C GLU A 18 16.51 -21.04 30.52
N TYR A 19 15.54 -20.21 30.14
CA TYR A 19 15.81 -19.08 29.27
C TYR A 19 16.58 -18.07 30.11
N SER A 20 17.88 -17.97 29.89
CA SER A 20 18.61 -16.77 30.31
C SER A 20 17.86 -15.59 29.66
N ARG A 21 17.20 -14.76 30.46
CA ARG A 21 16.57 -13.51 29.98
C ARG A 21 17.71 -12.57 29.60
N GLY A 22 18.34 -12.87 28.47
CA GLY A 22 19.58 -12.27 28.00
C GLY A 22 19.41 -10.89 27.39
N ASN A 23 18.36 -10.16 27.74
CA ASN A 23 18.25 -8.77 27.37
C ASN A 23 19.02 -7.98 28.44
N LYS A 24 20.36 -7.96 28.31
CA LYS A 24 21.11 -6.86 28.91
C LYS A 24 20.45 -5.57 28.43
N PRO A 25 20.09 -4.65 29.33
CA PRO A 25 19.58 -3.35 28.92
C PRO A 25 20.59 -2.74 27.95
N LEU A 26 20.09 -2.23 26.83
CA LEU A 26 20.93 -1.48 25.89
C LEU A 26 21.50 -0.28 26.63
N ASP A 27 22.74 0.05 26.31
CA ASP A 27 23.39 1.23 26.85
C ASP A 27 22.62 2.50 26.45
N ASP A 28 22.54 3.48 27.35
CA ASP A 28 21.75 4.70 27.11
C ASP A 28 22.29 5.47 25.89
N ASP A 29 23.60 5.43 25.66
CA ASP A 29 24.22 6.07 24.48
C ASP A 29 23.73 5.42 23.19
N THR A 30 23.54 4.09 23.19
CA THR A 30 22.99 3.36 22.05
C THR A 30 21.52 3.71 21.81
N VAL A 31 20.75 3.91 22.89
CA VAL A 31 19.35 4.32 22.81
C VAL A 31 19.23 5.71 22.19
N GLN A 32 20.04 6.66 22.67
CA GLN A 32 20.07 8.02 22.13
C GLN A 32 20.49 8.04 20.66
N LEU A 33 21.48 7.23 20.28
CA LEU A 33 21.91 7.10 18.89
C LEU A 33 20.78 6.62 17.98
N VAL A 34 20.04 5.58 18.40
CA VAL A 34 18.89 5.07 17.62
C VAL A 34 17.78 6.13 17.52
N VAL A 35 17.51 6.86 18.60
CA VAL A 35 16.52 7.94 18.59
C VAL A 35 16.93 9.07 17.63
N GLN A 36 18.20 9.48 17.65
CA GLN A 36 18.75 10.48 16.73
C GLN A 36 18.68 10.01 15.27
N PHE A 37 19.02 8.75 15.01
CA PHE A 37 18.93 8.15 13.68
C PHE A 37 17.50 8.25 13.10
N TYR A 38 16.47 7.99 13.91
CA TYR A 38 15.09 8.16 13.48
C TYR A 38 14.71 9.61 13.15
N LEU A 39 15.39 10.60 13.73
CA LEU A 39 15.12 12.03 13.53
C LEU A 39 15.89 12.65 12.36
N GLN A 40 16.82 11.92 11.74
CA GLN A 40 17.59 12.41 10.60
C GLN A 40 16.71 12.60 9.35
N ASP A 41 17.00 13.68 8.62
CA ASP A 41 16.40 13.95 7.31
C ASP A 41 16.91 12.89 6.30
N GLY A 42 15.98 12.20 5.64
CA GLY A 42 16.24 11.03 4.78
C GLY A 42 15.86 9.68 5.40
N ILE A 43 15.56 9.63 6.71
CA ILE A 43 14.89 8.51 7.38
C ILE A 43 13.44 8.86 7.69
N SER A 44 13.24 10.04 8.28
CA SER A 44 11.92 10.63 8.48
C SER A 44 11.92 12.09 8.05
N ARG A 45 10.77 12.59 7.60
CA ARG A 45 10.54 13.99 7.22
C ARG A 45 9.56 14.67 8.17
N VAL A 46 9.74 15.95 8.46
CA VAL A 46 8.77 16.72 9.26
C VAL A 46 7.47 16.88 8.46
N SER A 47 6.32 16.78 9.13
CA SER A 47 5.04 17.11 8.49
C SER A 47 5.03 18.58 8.04
N SER A 48 4.60 18.84 6.81
CA SER A 48 4.40 20.20 6.29
C SER A 48 3.19 20.89 6.92
N ASN A 49 2.34 20.15 7.65
CA ASN A 49 1.13 20.68 8.25
C ASN A 49 1.39 21.22 9.67
N THR A 50 1.09 22.50 9.89
CA THR A 50 1.25 23.18 11.18
C THR A 50 0.35 22.64 12.29
N LYS A 51 -0.69 21.86 11.94
CA LYS A 51 -1.59 21.20 12.89
C LYS A 51 -1.03 19.88 13.45
N ASP A 52 -0.01 19.31 12.81
CA ASP A 52 0.55 18.01 13.20
C ASP A 52 1.60 18.17 14.30
N VAL A 53 1.14 18.52 15.50
CA VAL A 53 1.99 18.76 16.67
C VAL A 53 1.56 17.85 17.82
N LEU A 54 2.52 17.18 18.45
CA LEU A 54 2.28 16.30 19.60
C LEU A 54 2.82 16.94 20.88
N LYS A 55 2.06 16.84 21.96
CA LYS A 55 2.50 17.27 23.29
C LYS A 55 3.24 16.11 23.99
N ILE A 56 4.56 16.22 24.10
CA ILE A 56 5.40 15.23 24.79
C ILE A 56 6.05 15.94 25.99
N LYS A 57 5.81 15.45 27.21
CA LYS A 57 6.36 16.04 28.46
C LYS A 57 6.16 17.57 28.56
N ASN A 58 4.96 18.04 28.21
CA ASN A 58 4.57 19.46 28.15
C ASN A 58 5.19 20.31 27.02
N GLU A 59 6.03 19.75 26.17
CA GLU A 59 6.58 20.44 25.00
C GLU A 59 5.84 20.04 23.72
N LEU A 60 5.66 21.01 22.82
CA LEU A 60 5.04 20.83 21.52
C LEU A 60 6.10 20.42 20.50
N VAL A 61 6.07 19.16 20.06
CA VAL A 61 7.03 18.58 19.12
C VAL A 61 6.32 18.27 17.79
N PRO A 62 6.86 18.69 16.63
CA PRO A 62 6.25 18.40 15.34
C PRO A 62 6.30 16.90 15.01
N VAL A 63 5.25 16.39 14.36
CA VAL A 63 5.21 15.01 13.88
C VAL A 63 6.16 14.84 12.71
N ARG A 64 6.88 13.72 12.69
CA ARG A 64 7.70 13.27 11.57
C ARG A 64 7.13 11.99 10.97
N PHE A 65 7.23 11.85 9.67
CA PHE A 65 6.77 10.71 8.91
C PHE A 65 7.97 9.96 8.33
N MET A 66 8.05 8.65 8.54
CA MET A 66 9.12 7.84 7.94
C MET A 66 8.97 7.81 6.41
N GLU A 67 10.08 7.96 5.70
CA GLU A 67 10.14 7.90 4.23
C GLU A 67 10.40 6.48 3.70
N MET A 68 10.75 5.55 4.59
CA MET A 68 11.02 4.16 4.27
C MET A 68 10.41 3.23 5.33
N SER A 69 10.37 1.94 5.03
CA SER A 69 9.94 0.94 6.00
C SER A 69 10.93 0.85 7.18
N ILE A 70 10.44 0.43 8.34
CA ILE A 70 11.32 0.23 9.52
C ILE A 70 12.41 -0.81 9.23
N GLN A 71 12.13 -1.80 8.37
CA GLN A 71 13.11 -2.82 7.99
C GLN A 71 14.26 -2.23 7.17
N GLU A 72 13.95 -1.35 6.22
CA GLU A 72 14.96 -0.65 5.42
C GLU A 72 15.76 0.33 6.28
N ALA A 73 15.10 1.05 7.18
CA ALA A 73 15.76 1.93 8.14
C ALA A 73 16.73 1.14 9.04
N LEU A 74 16.34 -0.04 9.52
CA LEU A 74 17.22 -0.91 10.29
C LEU A 74 18.42 -1.40 9.48
N ARG A 75 18.21 -1.76 8.20
CA ARG A 75 19.30 -2.15 7.31
C ARG A 75 20.30 -1.00 7.11
N LYS A 76 19.80 0.22 6.89
CA LYS A 76 20.63 1.43 6.82
C LYS A 76 21.40 1.67 8.13
N PHE A 77 20.74 1.51 9.27
CA PHE A 77 21.36 1.67 10.58
C PHE A 77 22.55 0.72 10.77
N TYR A 78 22.43 -0.56 10.39
CA TYR A 78 23.56 -1.50 10.47
C TYR A 78 24.69 -1.17 9.50
N ASN A 79 24.40 -0.56 8.35
CA ASN A 79 25.42 -0.14 7.39
C ASN A 79 26.21 1.07 7.92
N GLU A 80 25.54 2.02 8.56
CA GLU A 80 26.17 3.22 9.13
C GLU A 80 26.87 2.94 10.47
N TYR A 81 26.30 2.06 11.29
CA TYR A 81 26.80 1.73 12.64
C TYR A 81 27.04 0.22 12.79
N PRO A 82 28.01 -0.37 12.07
CA PRO A 82 28.26 -1.81 12.09
C PRO A 82 28.69 -2.34 13.48
N ASN A 83 29.24 -1.47 14.34
CA ASN A 83 29.69 -1.82 15.68
C ASN A 83 28.56 -1.89 16.71
N VAL A 84 27.36 -1.38 16.38
CA VAL A 84 26.24 -1.24 17.31
C VAL A 84 25.24 -2.37 17.10
N LYS A 85 25.16 -3.29 18.07
CA LYS A 85 24.28 -4.46 18.01
C LYS A 85 22.92 -4.18 18.64
N VAL A 86 21.99 -3.68 17.85
CA VAL A 86 20.58 -3.51 18.26
C VAL A 86 19.74 -4.65 17.68
N GLY A 87 18.96 -5.33 18.52
CA GLY A 87 18.02 -6.35 18.05
C GLY A 87 16.81 -5.73 17.36
N LYS A 88 16.24 -6.43 16.36
CA LYS A 88 15.07 -5.97 15.60
C LYS A 88 13.97 -5.44 16.53
N SER A 89 13.48 -6.26 17.45
CA SER A 89 12.39 -5.88 18.37
C SER A 89 12.69 -4.62 19.17
N MET A 90 13.94 -4.45 19.64
CA MET A 90 14.34 -3.25 20.37
C MET A 90 14.32 -2.01 19.48
N PHE A 91 14.79 -2.12 18.24
CA PHE A 91 14.73 -1.02 17.27
C PHE A 91 13.29 -0.53 17.04
N TYR A 92 12.34 -1.46 16.86
CA TYR A 92 10.91 -1.12 16.73
C TYR A 92 10.35 -0.40 17.97
N CYS A 93 10.78 -0.81 19.17
CA CYS A 93 10.35 -0.24 20.44
C CYS A 93 10.98 1.14 20.73
N LEU A 94 12.21 1.36 20.27
CA LEU A 94 12.96 2.62 20.45
C LEU A 94 12.53 3.73 19.49
N LYS A 95 11.64 3.43 18.54
CA LYS A 95 11.04 4.43 17.65
C LYS A 95 10.37 5.55 18.47
N PRO A 96 10.78 6.82 18.31
CA PRO A 96 10.17 7.94 19.01
C PRO A 96 8.68 8.09 18.69
N ARG A 97 7.88 8.54 19.66
CA ARG A 97 6.43 8.72 19.48
C ARG A 97 6.08 9.74 18.40
N GLN A 98 6.93 10.75 18.21
CA GLN A 98 6.76 11.76 17.17
C GLN A 98 7.02 11.22 15.76
N VAL A 99 7.69 10.07 15.62
CA VAL A 99 7.96 9.44 14.33
C VAL A 99 6.87 8.43 14.01
N LYS A 100 5.97 8.83 13.12
CA LYS A 100 4.92 7.97 12.59
C LYS A 100 5.44 7.24 11.35
N ILE A 101 5.08 5.97 11.24
CA ILE A 101 5.24 5.25 9.97
C ILE A 101 4.24 5.91 9.03
N SER A 102 4.73 6.44 7.90
CA SER A 102 3.81 6.98 6.91
C SER A 102 3.01 5.83 6.28
N SER A 103 1.72 6.08 6.10
CA SER A 103 0.82 5.41 5.15
C SER A 103 -0.45 6.27 5.17
N PRO A 104 -0.92 6.87 4.06
CA PRO A 104 -1.03 6.32 2.71
C PRO A 104 -0.74 7.37 1.60
N HIS A 105 0.43 8.01 1.59
CA HIS A 105 0.74 8.98 0.52
C HIS A 105 1.09 8.32 -0.83
N GLU A 106 1.13 6.99 -0.88
CA GLU A 106 1.27 6.23 -2.13
C GLU A 106 -0.05 6.06 -2.89
N THR A 107 -1.21 6.33 -2.25
CA THR A 107 -2.50 6.38 -2.96
C THR A 107 -2.78 7.80 -3.39
N CYS A 108 -2.73 8.06 -4.69
CA CYS A 108 -3.19 9.33 -5.26
C CYS A 108 -4.66 9.56 -4.88
N ILE A 109 -4.94 10.68 -4.21
CA ILE A 109 -6.31 11.13 -3.87
C ILE A 109 -6.93 12.02 -4.97
N CYS A 110 -6.30 12.03 -6.14
CA CYS A 110 -6.76 12.77 -7.29
C CYS A 110 -8.04 12.15 -7.86
N GLN A 111 -8.88 13.01 -8.45
CA GLN A 111 -10.13 12.62 -9.06
C GLN A 111 -9.97 11.51 -10.11
N THR A 112 -8.85 11.46 -10.83
CA THR A 112 -8.55 10.45 -11.85
C THR A 112 -8.41 9.05 -11.24
N HIS A 113 -7.59 8.89 -10.20
CA HIS A 113 -7.40 7.61 -9.52
C HIS A 113 -8.66 7.19 -8.74
N GLU A 114 -9.34 8.15 -8.12
CA GLU A 114 -10.60 7.88 -7.40
C GLU A 114 -11.70 7.41 -8.37
N ASN A 115 -11.86 8.06 -9.53
CA ASN A 115 -12.85 7.65 -10.53
C ASN A 115 -12.58 6.24 -11.07
N MET A 116 -11.32 5.90 -11.37
CA MET A 116 -10.99 4.55 -11.84
C MET A 116 -11.24 3.50 -10.75
N SER A 117 -10.92 3.82 -9.49
CA SER A 117 -11.22 2.95 -8.36
C SER A 117 -12.73 2.72 -8.19
N LEU A 118 -13.56 3.77 -8.35
CA LEU A 118 -15.02 3.66 -8.30
C LEU A 118 -15.59 2.78 -9.42
N LEU A 119 -15.08 2.91 -10.65
CA LEU A 119 -15.51 2.09 -11.79
C LEU A 119 -15.17 0.60 -11.56
N LEU A 120 -13.93 0.30 -11.12
CA LEU A 120 -13.52 -1.06 -10.81
C LEU A 120 -14.27 -1.64 -9.61
N HIS A 121 -14.55 -0.83 -8.59
CA HIS A 121 -15.38 -1.25 -7.47
C HIS A 121 -16.81 -1.62 -7.92
N ALA A 122 -17.41 -0.83 -8.81
CA ALA A 122 -18.71 -1.14 -9.38
C ALA A 122 -18.69 -2.46 -10.17
N LEU A 123 -17.63 -2.71 -10.94
CA LEU A 123 -17.43 -3.97 -11.68
C LEU A 123 -17.26 -5.16 -10.74
N ASN A 124 -16.41 -5.04 -9.71
CA ASN A 124 -16.19 -6.10 -8.72
C ASN A 124 -17.50 -6.46 -8.00
N ASN A 125 -18.31 -5.47 -7.63
CA ASN A 125 -19.62 -5.71 -7.02
C ASN A 125 -20.60 -6.44 -7.96
N TYR A 126 -20.57 -6.11 -9.25
CA TYR A 126 -21.34 -6.82 -10.26
C TYR A 126 -20.88 -8.30 -10.37
N LEU A 127 -19.57 -8.54 -10.47
CA LEU A 127 -18.99 -9.88 -10.58
C LEU A 127 -19.28 -10.75 -9.35
N GLN A 128 -19.20 -10.16 -8.15
CA GLN A 128 -19.56 -10.84 -6.90
C GLN A 128 -21.04 -11.23 -6.86
N LYS A 129 -21.94 -10.37 -7.36
CA LYS A 129 -23.38 -10.65 -7.39
C LYS A 129 -23.72 -11.79 -8.36
N LYS A 130 -22.98 -11.93 -9.46
CA LYS A 130 -23.18 -12.97 -10.48
C LYS A 130 -22.52 -14.30 -10.13
N SER A 131 -21.43 -14.29 -9.37
CA SER A 131 -20.73 -15.51 -8.94
C SER A 131 -21.42 -16.11 -7.71
N SER A 132 -22.40 -16.99 -7.91
CA SER A 132 -23.11 -17.65 -6.80
C SER A 132 -22.31 -18.73 -6.06
N VAL A 133 -21.05 -19.03 -6.44
CA VAL A 133 -20.39 -20.29 -6.02
C VAL A 133 -18.99 -20.16 -5.41
N ASP A 134 -18.29 -19.02 -5.49
CA ASP A 134 -17.01 -18.94 -4.79
C ASP A 134 -16.68 -17.50 -4.39
N ASN A 135 -16.50 -17.28 -3.09
CA ASN A 135 -16.19 -16.00 -2.44
C ASN A 135 -14.76 -15.52 -2.76
N ARG A 136 -14.21 -15.97 -3.88
CA ARG A 136 -12.81 -15.87 -4.32
C ARG A 136 -12.66 -15.31 -5.74
N LEU A 137 -13.75 -15.11 -6.50
CA LEU A 137 -13.63 -14.46 -7.80
C LEU A 137 -13.44 -12.94 -7.64
N SER A 138 -12.15 -12.58 -7.71
CA SER A 138 -11.59 -11.35 -8.27
C SER A 138 -12.05 -10.03 -7.65
N ASN A 139 -11.30 -9.57 -6.63
CA ASN A 139 -11.17 -8.15 -6.37
C ASN A 139 -10.07 -7.59 -7.29
N ILE A 140 -10.44 -7.07 -8.45
CA ILE A 140 -9.49 -6.42 -9.35
C ILE A 140 -9.15 -5.06 -8.76
N THR A 141 -7.87 -4.85 -8.47
CA THR A 141 -7.35 -3.54 -8.09
C THR A 141 -6.86 -2.78 -9.32
N VAL A 142 -6.73 -1.46 -9.18
CA VAL A 142 -6.13 -0.61 -10.21
C VAL A 142 -4.74 -1.10 -10.62
N SER A 143 -3.91 -1.52 -9.66
CA SER A 143 -2.59 -2.08 -9.94
C SER A 143 -2.67 -3.36 -10.78
N ASN A 144 -3.61 -4.26 -10.48
CA ASN A 144 -3.79 -5.46 -11.29
C ASN A 144 -4.22 -5.13 -12.72
N LEU A 145 -5.05 -4.11 -12.90
CA LEU A 145 -5.42 -3.68 -14.24
C LEU A 145 -4.20 -3.13 -14.99
N ILE A 146 -3.35 -2.31 -14.36
CA ILE A 146 -2.10 -1.85 -14.97
C ILE A 146 -1.23 -3.04 -15.40
N ASP A 147 -1.01 -4.01 -14.50
CA ASP A 147 -0.18 -5.20 -14.77
C ASP A 147 -0.68 -6.03 -15.97
N LEU A 148 -2.01 -6.09 -16.18
CA LEU A 148 -2.62 -6.78 -17.33
C LEU A 148 -2.46 -5.99 -18.63
N MET A 149 -2.40 -4.67 -18.53
CA MET A 149 -2.44 -3.76 -19.68
C MET A 149 -1.05 -3.40 -20.20
N VAL A 150 -0.03 -3.31 -19.34
CA VAL A 150 1.34 -3.01 -19.75
C VAL A 150 2.14 -4.26 -20.10
N CYS A 151 3.34 -4.08 -20.68
CA CYS A 151 4.28 -5.18 -20.90
C CYS A 151 4.88 -5.68 -19.58
N ASN A 152 5.33 -6.95 -19.55
CA ASN A 152 5.95 -7.57 -18.37
C ASN A 152 7.19 -6.81 -17.86
N ILE A 153 7.85 -6.08 -18.76
CA ILE A 153 8.89 -5.10 -18.42
C ILE A 153 8.41 -3.77 -19.02
N PRO A 154 7.69 -2.94 -18.24
CA PRO A 154 7.08 -1.73 -18.77
C PRO A 154 8.16 -0.67 -18.99
N ALA A 155 8.25 -0.17 -20.23
CA ALA A 155 9.03 1.02 -20.56
C ALA A 155 8.15 2.28 -20.42
N GLU A 156 8.75 3.46 -20.44
CA GLU A 156 8.04 4.75 -20.44
C GLU A 156 6.98 4.79 -21.56
N ASP A 157 7.31 4.28 -22.74
CA ASP A 157 6.42 4.19 -23.90
C ASP A 157 5.13 3.38 -23.63
N CYS A 158 5.15 2.42 -22.69
CA CYS A 158 3.95 1.67 -22.30
C CYS A 158 2.92 2.57 -21.62
N PHE A 159 3.38 3.50 -20.77
CA PHE A 159 2.52 4.41 -20.02
C PHE A 159 2.06 5.61 -20.86
N LEU A 160 2.88 6.00 -21.85
CA LEU A 160 2.56 7.07 -22.81
C LEU A 160 1.59 6.60 -23.92
N GLY A 161 1.28 5.31 -24.01
CA GLY A 161 0.46 4.75 -25.08
C GLY A 161 1.18 4.70 -26.45
N ALA A 162 2.51 4.74 -26.45
CA ALA A 162 3.35 4.71 -27.65
C ALA A 162 3.96 3.32 -27.92
N CYS A 163 3.68 2.33 -27.07
CA CYS A 163 4.26 1.00 -27.18
C CYS A 163 3.55 0.11 -28.21
N ASP A 164 4.27 -0.34 -29.24
CA ASP A 164 3.76 -1.23 -30.30
C ASP A 164 3.21 -2.58 -29.79
N GLN A 165 3.59 -3.00 -28.57
CA GLN A 165 3.22 -4.31 -28.02
C GLN A 165 1.97 -4.28 -27.13
N CYS A 166 1.59 -3.11 -26.60
CA CYS A 166 0.46 -2.99 -25.68
C CYS A 166 -0.52 -1.86 -25.99
N ASN A 167 -0.24 -0.99 -26.97
CA ASN A 167 -1.13 0.10 -27.36
C ASN A 167 -2.51 -0.40 -27.85
N ASP A 168 -2.56 -1.58 -28.48
CA ASP A 168 -3.82 -2.17 -28.96
C ASP A 168 -4.65 -2.84 -27.84
N ARG A 169 -4.16 -2.90 -26.60
CA ARG A 169 -4.91 -3.50 -25.50
C ARG A 169 -5.94 -2.49 -24.99
N SER A 170 -7.20 -2.91 -24.94
CA SER A 170 -8.26 -2.18 -24.24
C SER A 170 -8.59 -2.86 -22.91
N PRO A 171 -8.80 -2.10 -21.81
CA PRO A 171 -9.28 -2.65 -20.55
C PRO A 171 -10.56 -3.47 -20.71
N SER A 172 -11.54 -3.01 -21.47
CA SER A 172 -12.82 -3.71 -21.67
C SER A 172 -12.66 -5.10 -22.26
N LEU A 173 -11.92 -5.27 -23.37
CA LEU A 173 -11.67 -6.58 -23.98
C LEU A 173 -10.87 -7.50 -23.05
N THR A 174 -9.89 -6.95 -22.33
CA THR A 174 -9.08 -7.73 -21.38
C THR A 174 -9.93 -8.24 -20.22
N LEU A 175 -10.79 -7.39 -19.65
CA LEU A 175 -11.72 -7.74 -18.59
C LEU A 175 -12.76 -8.75 -19.08
N LYS A 176 -13.33 -8.56 -20.27
CA LYS A 176 -14.26 -9.54 -20.89
C LYS A 176 -13.61 -10.90 -21.09
N GLY A 177 -12.37 -10.95 -21.57
CA GLY A 177 -11.61 -12.18 -21.74
C GLY A 177 -11.23 -12.85 -20.40
N HIS A 178 -11.09 -12.07 -19.33
CA HIS A 178 -10.76 -12.57 -18.00
C HIS A 178 -12.00 -13.06 -17.23
N PHE A 179 -13.18 -12.49 -17.49
CA PHE A 179 -14.43 -12.81 -16.80
C PHE A 179 -15.53 -13.25 -17.77
N ASN A 180 -15.74 -14.57 -17.84
CA ASN A 180 -16.84 -15.17 -18.62
C ASN A 180 -18.25 -14.87 -18.08
N THR A 181 -18.37 -14.18 -16.95
CA THR A 181 -19.64 -13.87 -16.26
C THR A 181 -20.18 -12.47 -16.57
N ILE A 182 -19.51 -11.72 -17.45
CA ILE A 182 -19.93 -10.38 -17.87
C ILE A 182 -21.07 -10.53 -18.89
N ASP A 183 -22.24 -10.05 -18.51
CA ASP A 183 -23.40 -9.89 -19.39
C ASP A 183 -23.49 -8.40 -19.75
N GLU A 184 -23.43 -8.10 -21.05
CA GLU A 184 -23.30 -6.75 -21.58
C GLU A 184 -24.58 -5.91 -21.42
N ASP A 185 -25.72 -6.57 -21.47
CA ASP A 185 -27.04 -5.93 -21.44
C ASP A 185 -27.57 -5.71 -20.02
N ASP A 186 -26.85 -6.22 -19.02
CA ASP A 186 -27.23 -6.10 -17.63
C ASP A 186 -27.21 -4.64 -17.16
N LYS A 187 -28.29 -4.25 -16.50
CA LYS A 187 -28.43 -2.91 -15.94
C LYS A 187 -27.66 -2.82 -14.62
N TRP A 188 -26.78 -1.84 -14.53
CA TRP A 188 -25.98 -1.56 -13.35
C TRP A 188 -25.90 -0.07 -13.05
N SER A 189 -25.44 0.25 -11.85
CA SER A 189 -25.21 1.63 -11.43
C SER A 189 -23.84 1.78 -10.81
N TRP A 190 -23.15 2.84 -11.19
CA TRP A 190 -21.83 3.19 -10.67
C TRP A 190 -21.78 4.69 -10.37
N SER A 191 -20.71 5.11 -9.72
CA SER A 191 -20.54 6.50 -9.34
C SER A 191 -19.27 7.07 -9.96
N SER A 192 -19.29 8.36 -10.30
CA SER A 192 -18.11 9.10 -10.73
C SER A 192 -18.17 10.55 -10.28
N TRP A 193 -17.00 11.08 -9.95
CA TRP A 193 -16.81 12.50 -9.66
C TRP A 193 -16.71 13.27 -10.97
N LYS A 194 -17.51 14.33 -11.12
CA LYS A 194 -17.39 15.29 -12.23
C LYS A 194 -17.15 16.69 -11.70
N THR A 195 -16.32 17.44 -12.40
CA THR A 195 -16.00 18.82 -12.05
C THR A 195 -16.73 19.75 -13.02
N SER A 196 -17.77 20.43 -12.53
CA SER A 196 -18.58 21.38 -13.28
C SER A 196 -18.48 22.75 -12.61
N ASN A 197 -18.12 23.80 -13.36
CA ASN A 197 -18.05 25.18 -12.86
C ASN A 197 -17.25 25.35 -11.55
N ARG A 198 -16.07 24.73 -11.46
CA ARG A 198 -15.18 24.72 -10.27
C ARG A 198 -15.77 24.07 -9.02
N LYS A 199 -16.93 23.42 -9.13
CA LYS A 199 -17.50 22.56 -8.09
C LYS A 199 -17.30 21.11 -8.49
N VAL A 200 -17.01 20.29 -7.49
CA VAL A 200 -16.86 18.84 -7.64
C VAL A 200 -18.16 18.21 -7.19
N ASP A 201 -18.86 17.56 -8.11
CA ASP A 201 -20.14 16.92 -7.87
C ASP A 201 -19.99 15.40 -7.97
N PHE A 202 -20.58 14.69 -7.01
CA PHE A 202 -20.65 13.24 -7.01
C PHE A 202 -21.89 12.77 -7.77
N ASN A 203 -21.69 12.11 -8.91
CA ASN A 203 -22.78 11.67 -9.76
C ASN A 203 -22.96 10.16 -9.68
N GLN A 204 -24.20 9.72 -9.55
CA GLN A 204 -24.58 8.33 -9.70
C GLN A 204 -25.13 8.12 -11.11
N ILE A 205 -24.46 7.26 -11.87
CA ILE A 205 -24.82 6.91 -13.24
C ILE A 205 -25.54 5.56 -13.23
N ARG A 206 -26.60 5.43 -14.03
CA ARG A 206 -27.33 4.17 -14.25
C ARG A 206 -27.28 3.85 -15.73
N GLY A 207 -26.81 2.67 -16.08
CA GLY A 207 -26.63 2.25 -17.46
C GLY A 207 -26.48 0.73 -17.57
N THR A 208 -25.92 0.27 -18.68
CA THR A 208 -25.56 -1.14 -18.87
C THR A 208 -24.12 -1.41 -18.47
N ILE A 209 -23.73 -2.68 -18.31
CA ILE A 209 -22.33 -3.06 -18.08
C ILE A 209 -21.45 -2.63 -19.26
N THR A 210 -21.95 -2.67 -20.50
CA THR A 210 -21.23 -2.11 -21.65
C THR A 210 -20.91 -0.64 -21.48
N SER A 211 -21.85 0.15 -20.94
CA SER A 211 -21.59 1.58 -20.67
C SER A 211 -20.55 1.79 -19.56
N LEU A 212 -20.50 0.91 -18.56
CA LEU A 212 -19.46 0.93 -17.52
C LEU A 212 -18.07 0.61 -18.11
N LEU A 213 -17.98 -0.43 -18.96
CA LEU A 213 -16.73 -0.83 -19.61
C LEU A 213 -16.22 0.25 -20.58
N ASN A 214 -17.11 0.88 -21.34
CA ASN A 214 -16.75 2.00 -22.22
C ASN A 214 -16.20 3.18 -21.42
N GLU A 215 -16.78 3.51 -20.26
CA GLU A 215 -16.27 4.60 -19.41
C GLU A 215 -14.88 4.28 -18.82
N ILE A 216 -14.57 3.00 -18.56
CA ILE A 216 -13.23 2.55 -18.16
C ILE A 216 -12.23 2.80 -19.31
N ASP A 217 -12.57 2.40 -20.53
CA ASP A 217 -11.72 2.59 -21.71
C ASP A 217 -11.47 4.08 -22.01
N GLU A 218 -12.51 4.91 -21.95
CA GLU A 218 -12.41 6.36 -22.17
C GLU A 218 -11.47 7.04 -21.18
N LYS A 219 -11.47 6.60 -19.91
CA LYS A 219 -10.62 7.18 -18.85
C LYS A 219 -9.24 6.54 -18.77
N TRP A 220 -9.03 5.40 -19.44
CA TRP A 220 -7.82 4.60 -19.30
C TRP A 220 -6.55 5.33 -19.73
N THR A 221 -6.57 6.00 -20.88
CA THR A 221 -5.39 6.69 -21.43
C THR A 221 -4.90 7.81 -20.51
N ILE A 222 -5.82 8.62 -20.00
CA ILE A 222 -5.53 9.71 -19.06
C ILE A 222 -5.06 9.14 -17.72
N PHE A 223 -5.69 8.06 -17.26
CA PHE A 223 -5.32 7.39 -16.03
C PHE A 223 -3.89 6.82 -16.12
N LEU A 224 -3.56 6.11 -17.18
CA LEU A 224 -2.28 5.44 -17.37
C LEU A 224 -1.11 6.44 -17.41
N LEU A 225 -1.28 7.54 -18.15
CA LEU A 225 -0.31 8.64 -18.17
C LEU A 225 -0.11 9.24 -16.76
N HIS A 226 -1.22 9.41 -16.03
CA HIS A 226 -1.19 9.97 -14.70
C HIS A 226 -0.58 9.03 -13.65
N SER A 227 -0.67 7.72 -13.83
CA SER A 227 -0.03 6.73 -12.94
C SER A 227 1.49 6.64 -13.11
N TYR A 228 2.05 7.15 -14.22
CA TYR A 228 3.50 7.23 -14.43
C TYR A 228 4.12 8.52 -13.85
N SER A 229 3.31 9.57 -13.66
CA SER A 229 3.75 10.90 -13.20
C SER A 229 3.85 11.00 -11.67
#